data_AF-A0A3B8VYN7-F1
#
_entry.id   AF-A0A3B8VYN7-F1
#
_cell.length_a   1.000
_cell.length_b   1.000
_cell.length_c   1.000
_cell.angle_alpha   90.00
_cell.angle_beta   90.00
_cell.angle_gamma   90.00
#
_symmetry.space_group_name_H-M   'P 1'
#
loop_
_entity.id
_entity.type
_entity.pdbx_description
1 polymer ?
#
loop_
_entity_poly.entity_id
_entity_poly.type
_entity_poly.pdbx_seq_one_letter_code
_entity_poly.pdbx_strand_id
1 'polypeptide(L)' 'GVRLMDIDIPEHTLVVMIKRQGIFFIPRGNSELMVGDIMLIISDDEMSMEGARKVIEAHS' A
#
# COMPACT_ATOMS: atom_id res chain seq x y z
N GLY A 1 11.81 -2.47 6.66
CA GLY A 1 10.77 -2.05 5.73
C GLY A 1 10.62 -3.10 4.65
N VAL A 2 9.52 -3.05 3.91
CA VAL A 2 9.26 -3.91 2.75
C VAL A 2 9.14 -3.02 1.53
N ARG A 3 9.78 -3.35 0.41
CA ARG A 3 9.64 -2.53 -0.80
C ARG A 3 8.25 -2.74 -1.38
N LEU A 4 7.63 -1.67 -1.85
CA LEU A 4 6.28 -1.72 -2.40
C LEU A 4 6.14 -2.76 -3.54
N MET A 5 7.16 -2.92 -4.37
CA MET A 5 7.17 -3.89 -5.46
C MET A 5 7.32 -5.36 -5.02
N ASP A 6 7.73 -5.62 -3.78
CA ASP A 6 7.84 -6.97 -3.23
C ASP A 6 6.53 -7.42 -2.56
N ILE A 7 5.53 -6.54 -2.54
CA ILE A 7 4.22 -6.80 -1.95
C ILE A 7 3.27 -7.27 -3.05
N ASP A 8 2.59 -8.38 -2.79
CA ASP A 8 1.60 -8.94 -3.71
C ASP A 8 0.28 -8.16 -3.62
N ILE A 9 0.28 -6.98 -4.23
CA ILE A 9 -0.91 -6.11 -4.27
C ILE A 9 -1.94 -6.77 -5.20
N PRO A 10 -3.22 -6.85 -4.80
CA PRO A 10 -4.25 -7.43 -5.65
C PRO A 10 -4.33 -6.73 -7.01
N GLU A 11 -4.80 -7.47 -8.01
CA GLU A 11 -5.12 -6.88 -9.31
C GLU A 11 -6.11 -5.72 -9.14
N HIS A 12 -6.10 -4.81 -10.12
CA HIS A 12 -6.97 -3.63 -10.13
C HIS A 12 -6.83 -2.69 -8.92
N THR A 13 -5.73 -2.77 -8.19
CA THR A 13 -5.44 -1.93 -7.03
C THR A 13 -4.29 -0.96 -7.31
N LEU A 14 -4.48 0.32 -6.97
CA LEU A 14 -3.50 1.39 -7.13
C LEU A 14 -3.17 2.04 -5.79
N VAL A 15 -1.88 2.04 -5.44
CA VAL A 15 -1.36 2.85 -4.33
C VAL A 15 -1.04 4.26 -4.83
N VAL A 16 -1.76 5.25 -4.30
CA VAL A 16 -1.67 6.64 -4.78
C VAL A 16 -0.64 7.45 -4.00
N MET A 17 -0.66 7.34 -2.66
CA MET A 17 0.22 8.10 -1.79
C MET A 17 0.45 7.42 -0.45
N ILE A 18 1.56 7.78 0.19
CA ILE A 18 1.91 7.39 1.56
C ILE A 18 2.03 8.65 2.40
N LYS A 19 1.41 8.65 3.58
CA LYS A 19 1.64 9.61 4.65
C LYS A 19 2.55 8.99 5.70
N ARG A 20 3.75 9.56 5.86
CA ARG A 20 4.72 9.17 6.89
C ARG A 20 5.08 10.37 7.73
N GLN A 21 4.92 10.27 9.05
CA GLN A 21 5.28 11.35 9.99
C GLN A 21 4.68 12.72 9.61
N GLY A 22 3.46 12.72 9.08
CA GLY A 22 2.76 13.95 8.65
C GLY A 22 3.07 14.44 7.24
N ILE A 23 4.03 13.82 6.54
CA ILE A 23 4.44 14.20 5.17
C ILE A 23 3.84 13.22 4.16
N PHE A 24 3.32 13.75 3.06
CA PHE A 24 2.79 12.96 1.94
C PHE A 24 3.82 12.83 0.82
N PHE A 25 3.92 11.64 0.24
CA PHE A 25 4.71 11.41 -0.98
C PHE A 25 4.07 10.34 -1.88
N ILE A 26 4.34 10.43 -3.18
CA ILE A 26 3.94 9.41 -4.16
C ILE A 26 4.99 8.29 -4.12
N PRO A 27 4.60 7.04 -3.83
CA PRO A 27 5.55 5.94 -3.78
C PRO A 27 6.02 5.53 -5.18
N ARG A 28 7.21 4.95 -5.24
CA ARG A 28 7.74 4.22 -6.39
C ARG A 28 7.81 2.74 -6.04
N GLY A 29 8.05 1.87 -7.02
CA GLY A 29 8.20 0.43 -6.74
C GLY A 29 9.26 0.12 -5.67
N ASN A 30 10.35 0.88 -5.64
CA ASN A 30 11.41 0.73 -4.64
C ASN A 30 11.17 1.51 -3.33
N SER A 31 10.01 2.16 -3.15
CA SER A 31 9.68 2.80 -1.88
C SER A 31 9.52 1.75 -0.80
N GLU A 32 10.29 1.87 0.28
CA GLU A 32 10.14 1.01 1.45
C GLU A 32 8.96 1.48 2.28
N LEU A 33 7.99 0.59 2.51
CA LEU A 33 6.95 0.74 3.51
C LEU A 33 7.53 0.49 4.91
N MET A 34 7.09 1.32 5.86
CA MET A 34 7.55 1.31 7.24
C MET A 34 6.35 1.30 8.18
N VAL A 35 6.54 0.70 9.36
CA VAL A 35 5.52 0.70 10.42
C VAL A 35 5.09 2.13 10.73
N GLY A 36 3.77 2.36 10.77
CA GLY A 36 3.18 3.69 11.00
C GLY A 36 2.92 4.50 9.73
N ASP A 37 3.25 3.98 8.54
CA ASP A 37 2.79 4.55 7.29
C ASP A 37 1.26 4.43 7.16
N ILE A 38 0.65 5.47 6.58
CA ILE A 38 -0.76 5.44 6.17
C ILE A 38 -0.79 5.53 4.65
N MET A 39 -1.41 4.55 4.00
CA MET A 39 -1.50 4.48 2.54
C MET A 39 -2.88 4.87 2.05
N LEU A 40 -2.95 5.66 0.97
CA LEU A 40 -4.18 5.83 0.20
C LEU A 40 -4.17 4.86 -0.98
N ILE A 41 -5.19 4.02 -1.05
CA ILE A 41 -5.32 2.95 -2.03
C ILE A 41 -6.69 3.05 -2.69
N ILE A 42 -6.74 2.79 -3.99
CA ILE A 42 -7.97 2.73 -4.78
C ILE A 42 -8.02 1.35 -5.44
N SER A 43 -9.14 0.64 -5.31
CA SER A 43 -9.43 -0.58 -6.08
C SER A 43 -10.85 -0.51 -6.65
N ASP A 44 -11.10 -1.25 -7.73
CA ASP A 44 -12.36 -1.19 -8.49
C ASP A 44 -13.43 -2.20 -8.04
N ASP A 45 -13.09 -3.20 -7.23
CA ASP A 45 -14.05 -4.19 -6.71
C ASP A 45 -13.84 -4.59 -5.22
N GLU A 46 -14.90 -5.12 -4.60
CA GLU A 46 -14.92 -5.49 -3.17
C GLU A 46 -13.95 -6.63 -2.82
N MET A 47 -13.72 -7.59 -3.72
CA MET A 47 -12.75 -8.67 -3.52
C MET A 47 -11.32 -8.11 -3.55
N SER A 48 -11.02 -7.19 -4.47
CA SER A 48 -9.73 -6.50 -4.55
C SER A 48 -9.48 -5.61 -3.33
N MET A 49 -10.51 -4.93 -2.81
CA MET A 49 -10.42 -4.17 -1.55
C MET A 49 -10.10 -5.07 -0.34
N GLU A 50 -10.76 -6.23 -0.22
CA GLU A 50 -10.49 -7.17 0.88
C GLU A 50 -9.10 -7.83 0.73
N GLY A 51 -8.68 -8.13 -0.50
CA GLY A 51 -7.32 -8.57 -0.80
C GLY A 51 -6.28 -7.53 -0.35
N ALA A 52 -6.52 -6.26 -0.65
CA ALA A 52 -5.60 -5.18 -0.33
C ALA A 52 -5.48 -5.02 1.20
N ARG A 53 -6.60 -5.12 1.92
CA ARG A 53 -6.62 -5.08 3.38
C ARG A 53 -5.77 -6.19 4.01
N LYS A 54 -5.93 -7.43 3.55
CA LYS A 54 -5.16 -8.59 4.06
C LYS A 54 -3.66 -8.43 3.85
N VAL A 55 -3.27 -7.96 2.67
CA VAL A 55 -1.86 -7.76 2.31
C VAL A 55 -1.22 -6.70 3.20
N ILE A 56 -1.92 -5.60 3.46
CA ILE A 56 -1.43 -4.53 4.34
C ILE A 56 -1.30 -5.03 5.78
N GLU A 57 -2.31 -5.74 6.30
CA GLU A 57 -2.29 -6.30 7.66
C GLU A 57 -1.14 -7.30 7.87
N ALA A 58 -0.79 -8.09 6.85
CA ALA A 58 0.33 -9.04 6.94
C ALA A 58 1.71 -8.37 7.03
N HIS A 59 1.84 -7.10 6.63
CA HIS A 59 3.10 -6.37 6.55
C HIS A 59 3.16 -5.11 7.44
N SER A 60 2.16 -4.93 8.31
CA SER A 60 2.04 -3.81 9.27
C SER A 60 2.76 -4.07 10.60
#